data_AF-A0AAD4CBA6-F1
#
_entry.id   AF-A0AAD4CBA6-F1
#
_cell.length_a   1.000
_cell.length_b   1.000
_cell.length_c   1.000
_cell.angle_alpha   90.00
_cell.angle_beta   90.00
_cell.angle_gamma   90.00
#
_symmetry.space_group_name_H-M   'P 1'
#
loop_
_entity.id
_entity.type
_entity.pdbx_description
1 polymer ?
#
loop_
_entity_poly.entity_id
_entity_poly.type
_entity_poly.pdbx_seq_one_letter_code
_entity_poly.pdbx_strand_id
1 'polypeptide(L)'
;MANPNMERKLRCTIIGAGVSGILMAYKLQKHLSEYVDFWIYEKSPELGGTWYENRYPGCACDVPSHVYQYSFAPNPEWSQYYASSAEIQQYLKTVVHHFNLEKFIHYNSPITHASWDPSRAVWTVLVENHGAVDSELLINASGILNHPQMPDIRGLSTFQGPLLHTASWDPAIRLENKRVAVIGAGASAIQLLPKIQPICAQVDVYIRTPSWISPPVALQHDGTDTNKNKNNNKNPCYSKDDITRFRTDTQQYLSTRKQMESQFNDKFRAFMKKTPEQRALRAQFEDRMKQLLPDPYLQSKLIPSFEVGCRRINPGEEYLVALQKPNVHPVFDRIQQIGPEGVTVQRNSDEHHRPVDILIAATGFNTTFRPRFPIVGAGGANLQDLWSGEPTAYMGLAVAGFSNYL
;
A
#
# COMPACT_ATOMS: atom_id res chain seq x y z
N MET A 1 6.38 -40.22 30.02
CA MET A 1 6.88 -41.07 28.93
C MET A 1 6.33 -40.48 27.64
N ALA A 2 7.19 -40.05 26.72
CA ALA A 2 6.78 -39.44 25.46
C ALA A 2 6.19 -40.52 24.53
N ASN A 3 5.10 -40.20 23.85
CA ASN A 3 4.43 -41.08 22.90
C ASN A 3 5.35 -41.33 21.69
N PRO A 4 5.76 -42.59 21.38
CA PRO A 4 6.71 -42.90 20.31
C PRO A 4 6.21 -42.62 18.88
N ASN A 5 4.96 -42.14 18.73
CA ASN A 5 4.34 -41.75 17.45
C ASN A 5 4.17 -40.23 17.25
N MET A 6 4.74 -39.36 18.09
CA MET A 6 4.75 -37.93 17.77
C MET A 6 5.83 -37.66 16.72
N GLU A 7 5.41 -37.59 15.46
CA GLU A 7 6.24 -37.08 14.36
C GLU A 7 6.84 -35.71 14.74
N ARG A 8 8.11 -35.51 14.40
CA ARG A 8 8.80 -34.23 14.60
C ARG A 8 8.03 -33.13 13.85
N LYS A 9 7.68 -32.05 14.55
CA LYS A 9 7.08 -30.87 13.92
C LYS A 9 8.01 -30.25 12.87
N LEU A 10 7.42 -29.78 11.78
CA LEU A 10 8.13 -29.00 10.76
C LEU A 10 8.40 -27.59 11.30
N ARG A 11 9.56 -27.02 10.98
CA ARG A 11 9.87 -25.62 11.27
C ARG A 11 9.49 -24.77 10.07
N CYS A 12 8.78 -23.68 10.33
CA CYS A 12 8.36 -22.72 9.32
C CYS A 12 8.89 -21.33 9.65
N THR A 13 9.58 -20.73 8.68
CA THR A 13 10.07 -19.36 8.75
C THR A 13 9.16 -18.50 7.89
N ILE A 14 8.58 -17.47 8.49
CA ILE A 14 7.73 -16.50 7.81
C ILE A 14 8.50 -15.17 7.71
N ILE A 15 8.58 -14.61 6.51
CA ILE A 15 9.29 -13.36 6.24
C ILE A 15 8.30 -12.20 6.33
N GLY A 16 8.38 -11.39 7.39
CA GLY A 16 7.58 -10.18 7.57
C GLY A 16 6.33 -10.34 8.45
N ALA A 17 6.09 -9.37 9.33
CA ALA A 17 4.95 -9.27 10.24
C ALA A 17 3.89 -8.26 9.74
N GLY A 18 3.70 -8.19 8.42
CA GLY A 18 2.58 -7.48 7.80
C GLY A 18 1.27 -8.27 7.85
N VAL A 19 0.25 -7.79 7.13
CA VAL A 19 -1.07 -8.44 7.06
C VAL A 19 -0.97 -9.93 6.69
N SER A 20 -0.16 -10.27 5.69
CA SER A 20 -0.01 -11.68 5.27
C SER A 20 0.67 -12.55 6.33
N GLY A 21 1.70 -12.04 7.01
CA GLY A 21 2.43 -12.79 8.04
C GLY A 21 1.58 -13.06 9.28
N ILE A 22 0.82 -12.06 9.71
CA ILE A 22 -0.13 -12.18 10.84
C ILE A 22 -1.24 -13.18 10.51
N LEU A 23 -1.81 -13.13 9.29
CA LEU A 23 -2.78 -14.11 8.83
C LEU A 23 -2.20 -15.53 8.87
N MET A 24 -0.97 -15.71 8.38
CA MET A 24 -0.31 -17.01 8.34
C MET A 24 -0.06 -17.55 9.75
N ALA A 25 0.45 -16.73 10.67
CA ALA A 25 0.64 -17.11 12.07
C ALA A 25 -0.66 -17.55 12.74
N TYR A 26 -1.76 -16.81 12.54
CA TYR A 26 -3.07 -17.22 13.05
C TYR A 26 -3.50 -18.58 12.50
N LYS A 27 -3.36 -18.80 11.18
CA LYS A 27 -3.77 -20.04 10.53
C LYS A 27 -2.93 -21.24 10.99
N LEU A 28 -1.61 -21.07 11.07
CA LEU A 28 -0.71 -22.11 11.58
C LEU A 28 -1.00 -22.43 13.05
N GLN A 29 -1.10 -21.43 13.92
CA GLN A 29 -1.40 -21.65 15.35
C GLN A 29 -2.75 -22.36 15.52
N LYS A 30 -3.79 -21.92 14.80
CA LYS A 30 -5.15 -22.42 14.97
C LYS A 30 -5.36 -23.82 14.39
N HIS A 31 -4.74 -24.12 13.25
CA HIS A 31 -5.08 -25.31 12.49
C HIS A 31 -3.95 -26.35 12.41
N LEU A 32 -2.69 -25.95 12.63
CA LEU A 32 -1.52 -26.78 12.36
C LEU A 32 -0.49 -26.78 13.50
N SER A 33 -0.84 -26.33 14.70
CA SER A 33 0.08 -26.21 15.83
C SER A 33 0.61 -27.56 16.35
N GLU A 34 -0.07 -28.67 16.05
CA GLU A 34 0.41 -30.03 16.36
C GLU A 34 1.50 -30.49 15.39
N TYR A 35 1.59 -29.90 14.19
CA TYR A 35 2.45 -30.34 13.10
C TYR A 35 3.57 -29.36 12.75
N VAL A 36 3.40 -28.08 13.07
CA VAL A 36 4.30 -27.00 12.66
C VAL A 36 4.64 -26.09 13.84
N ASP A 37 5.94 -25.88 14.07
CA ASP A 37 6.46 -24.77 14.85
C ASP A 37 6.90 -23.66 13.89
N PHE A 38 6.60 -22.39 14.20
CA PHE A 38 6.87 -21.29 13.28
C PHE A 38 7.36 -20.03 13.97
N TRP A 39 8.12 -19.24 13.23
CA TRP A 39 8.64 -17.93 13.64
C TRP A 39 8.49 -16.94 12.50
N ILE A 40 8.15 -15.69 12.84
CA ILE A 40 8.11 -14.56 11.93
C ILE A 40 9.35 -13.69 12.19
N TYR A 41 10.08 -13.34 11.15
CA TYR A 41 11.16 -12.35 11.21
C TYR A 41 10.73 -11.07 10.51
N GLU A 42 10.67 -9.98 11.26
CA GLU A 42 10.27 -8.64 10.81
C GLU A 42 11.49 -7.71 10.85
N LYS A 43 11.75 -7.03 9.73
CA LYS A 43 12.86 -6.09 9.63
C LYS A 43 12.66 -4.83 10.49
N SER A 44 11.41 -4.46 10.71
CA SER A 44 11.00 -3.25 11.42
C SER A 44 10.98 -3.49 12.93
N PRO A 45 11.03 -2.43 13.76
CA PRO A 45 10.90 -2.56 15.21
C PRO A 45 9.47 -2.85 15.68
N GLU A 46 8.49 -2.90 14.76
CA GLU A 46 7.09 -3.15 15.07
C GLU A 46 6.38 -3.84 13.88
N LEU A 47 5.30 -4.57 14.18
CA LEU A 47 4.45 -5.22 13.17
C LEU A 47 3.72 -4.22 12.28
N GLY A 48 3.12 -4.69 11.19
CA GLY A 48 2.15 -3.95 10.38
C GLY A 48 2.54 -3.79 8.91
N GLY A 49 3.81 -4.02 8.56
CA GLY A 49 4.31 -3.97 7.19
C GLY A 49 4.00 -2.62 6.53
N THR A 50 3.25 -2.62 5.43
CA THR A 50 2.81 -1.40 4.74
C THR A 50 2.25 -0.35 5.67
N TRP A 51 1.44 -0.75 6.66
CA TRP A 51 0.79 0.19 7.57
C TRP A 51 1.79 0.79 8.55
N TYR A 52 2.80 0.04 9.00
CA TYR A 52 3.90 0.56 9.80
C TYR A 52 4.77 1.56 9.02
N GLU A 53 5.18 1.21 7.79
CA GLU A 53 6.09 2.04 6.98
C GLU A 53 5.42 3.31 6.43
N ASN A 54 4.17 3.22 5.97
CA ASN A 54 3.48 4.32 5.32
C ASN A 54 2.72 5.17 6.34
N ARG A 55 3.37 6.24 6.80
CA ARG A 55 2.85 7.16 7.83
C ARG A 55 2.72 8.61 7.36
N TYR A 56 2.80 8.84 6.05
CA TYR A 56 2.62 10.17 5.49
C TYR A 56 1.19 10.71 5.78
N PRO A 57 1.03 12.04 5.92
CA PRO A 57 -0.28 12.66 6.16
C PRO A 57 -1.34 12.24 5.14
N GLY A 58 -2.49 11.77 5.63
CA GLY A 58 -3.60 11.34 4.77
C GLY A 58 -3.53 9.88 4.31
N CYS A 59 -2.49 9.12 4.68
CA CYS A 59 -2.39 7.70 4.36
C CYS A 59 -3.60 6.91 4.91
N ALA A 60 -4.35 6.26 4.01
CA ALA A 60 -5.55 5.49 4.31
C ALA A 60 -5.73 4.34 3.30
N CYS A 61 -6.57 3.35 3.64
CA CYS A 61 -6.97 2.33 2.67
C CYS A 61 -7.91 2.90 1.60
N ASP A 62 -8.06 2.15 0.50
CA ASP A 62 -8.97 2.47 -0.62
C ASP A 62 -10.05 1.37 -0.80
N VAL A 63 -10.10 0.42 0.12
CA VAL A 63 -11.10 -0.64 0.25
C VAL A 63 -11.86 -0.37 1.56
N PRO A 64 -13.19 -0.57 1.62
CA PRO A 64 -13.96 -0.27 2.83
C PRO A 64 -13.43 -1.04 4.03
N SER A 65 -13.22 -0.38 5.17
CA SER A 65 -12.53 -0.94 6.34
C SER A 65 -13.20 -2.24 6.85
N HIS A 66 -14.52 -2.32 6.79
CA HIS A 66 -15.28 -3.50 7.20
C HIS A 66 -15.09 -4.73 6.28
N VAL A 67 -14.50 -4.57 5.10
CA VAL A 67 -14.05 -5.69 4.23
C VAL A 67 -12.54 -5.74 4.03
N TYR A 68 -11.81 -4.67 4.36
CA TYR A 68 -10.35 -4.65 4.49
C TYR A 68 -9.90 -5.01 5.93
N GLN A 69 -10.28 -6.20 6.37
CA GLN A 69 -9.98 -6.74 7.70
C GLN A 69 -9.99 -8.27 7.64
N TYR A 70 -9.46 -8.95 8.66
CA TYR A 70 -9.54 -10.40 8.71
C TYR A 70 -10.98 -10.87 8.93
N SER A 71 -11.40 -11.88 8.16
CA SER A 71 -12.72 -12.49 8.30
C SER A 71 -12.94 -13.15 9.66
N PHE A 72 -11.88 -13.65 10.29
CA PHE A 72 -11.90 -14.26 11.62
C PHE A 72 -11.78 -13.26 12.79
N ALA A 73 -11.50 -11.99 12.50
CA ALA A 73 -11.32 -10.94 13.51
C ALA A 73 -11.96 -9.63 13.02
N PRO A 74 -13.29 -9.59 12.87
CA PRO A 74 -13.98 -8.39 12.45
C PRO A 74 -13.92 -7.31 13.54
N ASN A 75 -13.69 -6.07 13.12
CA ASN A 75 -13.68 -4.89 13.98
C ASN A 75 -14.95 -4.06 13.74
N PRO A 76 -15.91 -4.00 14.68
CA PRO A 76 -17.07 -3.12 14.57
C PRO A 76 -16.73 -1.65 14.86
N GLU A 77 -15.51 -1.35 15.31
CA GLU A 77 -15.07 -0.03 15.79
C GLU A 77 -14.49 0.89 14.72
N TRP A 78 -14.49 0.49 13.45
CA TRP A 78 -13.94 1.34 12.39
C TRP A 78 -14.61 2.71 12.43
N SER A 79 -13.81 3.76 12.50
CA SER A 79 -14.27 5.14 12.65
C SER A 79 -14.79 5.72 11.33
N GLN A 80 -14.26 5.23 10.21
CA GLN A 80 -14.51 5.74 8.86
C GLN A 80 -14.61 4.61 7.83
N TYR A 81 -15.29 4.92 6.73
CA TYR A 81 -15.46 4.00 5.60
C TYR A 81 -14.10 3.53 5.04
N TYR A 82 -13.15 4.45 4.91
CA TYR A 82 -11.74 4.15 4.66
C TYR A 82 -10.89 4.50 5.87
N ALA A 83 -10.39 3.49 6.58
CA ALA A 83 -9.60 3.67 7.78
C ALA A 83 -8.22 4.29 7.47
N SER A 84 -7.75 5.12 8.39
CA SER A 84 -6.41 5.69 8.33
C SER A 84 -5.34 4.61 8.57
N SER A 85 -4.12 4.86 8.11
CA SER A 85 -2.96 3.98 8.37
C SER A 85 -2.75 3.71 9.87
N ALA A 86 -2.93 4.73 10.71
CA ALA A 86 -2.80 4.60 12.17
C ALA A 86 -3.89 3.69 12.78
N GLU A 87 -5.12 3.77 12.28
CA GLU A 87 -6.23 2.95 12.75
C GLU A 87 -6.06 1.48 12.32
N ILE A 88 -5.59 1.25 11.09
CA ILE A 88 -5.30 -0.09 10.59
C ILE A 88 -4.12 -0.70 11.35
N GLN A 89 -3.07 0.08 11.63
CA GLN A 89 -1.98 -0.36 12.51
C GLN A 89 -2.50 -0.82 13.86
N GLN A 90 -3.38 -0.01 14.48
CA GLN A 90 -3.94 -0.34 15.78
C GLN A 90 -4.80 -1.62 15.72
N TYR A 91 -5.58 -1.81 14.66
CA TYR A 91 -6.31 -3.04 14.40
C TYR A 91 -5.38 -4.25 14.36
N LEU A 92 -4.28 -4.19 13.60
CA LEU A 92 -3.31 -5.30 13.50
C LEU A 92 -2.68 -5.63 14.85
N LYS A 93 -2.31 -4.61 15.64
CA LYS A 93 -1.82 -4.78 17.02
C LYS A 93 -2.85 -5.49 17.89
N THR A 94 -4.11 -5.06 17.84
CA THR A 94 -5.19 -5.68 18.60
C THR A 94 -5.37 -7.15 18.22
N VAL A 95 -5.33 -7.49 16.92
CA VAL A 95 -5.42 -8.88 16.45
C VAL A 95 -4.26 -9.73 16.98
N VAL A 96 -3.03 -9.25 16.84
CA VAL A 96 -1.84 -9.99 17.29
C VAL A 96 -1.84 -10.20 18.80
N HIS A 97 -2.25 -9.19 19.57
CA HIS A 97 -2.41 -9.30 21.01
C HIS A 97 -3.53 -10.30 21.39
N HIS A 98 -4.73 -10.16 20.80
CA HIS A 98 -5.88 -11.00 21.11
C HIS A 98 -5.63 -12.49 20.88
N PHE A 99 -4.93 -12.83 19.79
CA PHE A 99 -4.60 -14.23 19.46
C PHE A 99 -3.23 -14.69 20.01
N ASN A 100 -2.58 -13.88 20.87
CA ASN A 100 -1.28 -14.17 21.47
C ASN A 100 -0.21 -14.59 20.42
N LEU A 101 -0.14 -13.85 19.31
CA LEU A 101 0.77 -14.13 18.20
C LEU A 101 2.13 -13.44 18.34
N GLU A 102 2.22 -12.43 19.21
CA GLU A 102 3.45 -11.63 19.43
C GLU A 102 4.67 -12.49 19.75
N LYS A 103 4.47 -13.58 20.52
CA LYS A 103 5.52 -14.52 20.93
C LYS A 103 6.24 -15.23 19.76
N PHE A 104 5.68 -15.18 18.55
CA PHE A 104 6.30 -15.76 17.35
C PHE A 104 7.06 -14.72 16.52
N ILE A 105 6.99 -13.43 16.86
CA ILE A 105 7.53 -12.35 16.06
C ILE A 105 8.88 -11.89 16.62
N HIS A 106 9.89 -11.89 15.76
CA HIS A 106 11.22 -11.36 16.01
C HIS A 106 11.39 -10.05 15.23
N TYR A 107 11.37 -8.92 15.93
CA TYR A 107 11.58 -7.59 15.35
C TYR A 107 13.05 -7.28 15.13
N ASN A 108 13.35 -6.25 14.33
CA ASN A 108 14.70 -5.83 13.98
C ASN A 108 15.58 -7.00 13.48
N SER A 109 14.94 -7.93 12.77
CA SER A 109 15.53 -9.20 12.36
C SER A 109 15.37 -9.39 10.84
N PRO A 110 15.96 -8.51 10.00
CA PRO A 110 15.88 -8.68 8.57
C PRO A 110 16.52 -10.00 8.13
N ILE A 111 15.85 -10.72 7.23
CA ILE A 111 16.44 -11.85 6.52
C ILE A 111 17.30 -11.31 5.38
N THR A 112 18.53 -11.83 5.28
CA THR A 112 19.54 -11.35 4.32
C THR A 112 19.96 -12.41 3.31
N HIS A 113 19.58 -13.67 3.52
CA HIS A 113 19.85 -14.78 2.61
C HIS A 113 18.94 -15.98 2.93
N ALA A 114 18.60 -16.77 1.93
CA ALA A 114 18.00 -18.10 2.12
C ALA A 114 18.56 -19.07 1.07
N SER A 115 18.97 -20.27 1.48
CA SER A 115 19.45 -21.32 0.57
C SER A 115 18.82 -22.67 0.85
N TRP A 116 18.40 -23.37 -0.20
CA TRP A 116 17.79 -24.69 -0.12
C TRP A 116 18.86 -25.78 -0.16
N ASP A 117 18.84 -26.66 0.84
CA ASP A 117 19.62 -27.89 0.89
C ASP A 117 18.73 -29.09 0.50
N PRO A 118 18.88 -29.64 -0.72
CA PRO A 118 18.06 -30.76 -1.17
C PRO A 118 18.38 -32.07 -0.44
N SER A 119 19.58 -32.23 0.14
CA SER A 119 19.96 -33.46 0.85
C SER A 119 19.25 -33.59 2.20
N ARG A 120 18.94 -32.44 2.81
CA ARG A 120 18.27 -32.32 4.11
C ARG A 120 16.81 -31.91 3.99
N ALA A 121 16.37 -31.47 2.81
CA ALA A 121 15.06 -30.88 2.55
C ALA A 121 14.75 -29.70 3.49
N VAL A 122 15.73 -28.80 3.67
CA VAL A 122 15.61 -27.62 4.52
C VAL A 122 16.15 -26.37 3.83
N TRP A 123 15.56 -25.23 4.16
CA TRP A 123 16.12 -23.91 3.94
C TRP A 123 17.04 -23.53 5.09
N THR A 124 18.27 -23.12 4.80
CA THR A 124 19.11 -22.37 5.73
C THR A 124 18.91 -20.88 5.46
N VAL A 125 18.33 -20.19 6.43
CA VAL A 125 17.96 -18.77 6.36
C VAL A 125 18.90 -17.96 7.25
N LEU A 126 19.53 -16.93 6.69
CA LEU A 126 20.37 -16.02 7.45
C LEU A 126 19.53 -14.84 7.93
N VAL A 127 19.42 -14.72 9.24
CA VAL A 127 18.68 -13.67 9.93
C VAL A 127 19.68 -12.79 10.66
N GLU A 128 19.66 -11.49 10.38
CA GLU A 128 20.51 -10.54 11.11
C GLU A 128 20.19 -10.59 12.61
N ASN A 129 21.21 -10.50 13.46
CA ASN A 129 21.13 -10.67 14.93
C ASN A 129 20.79 -12.07 15.45
N HIS A 130 20.45 -13.03 14.58
CA HIS A 130 20.09 -14.41 14.97
C HIS A 130 20.96 -15.49 14.33
N GLY A 131 21.72 -15.16 13.28
CA GLY A 131 22.57 -16.11 12.57
C GLY A 131 21.80 -17.00 11.60
N ALA A 132 22.30 -18.22 11.37
CA ALA A 132 21.66 -19.18 10.49
C ALA A 132 20.57 -19.96 11.23
N VAL A 133 19.36 -19.99 10.66
CA VAL A 133 18.24 -20.81 11.14
C VAL A 133 17.79 -21.76 10.05
N ASP A 134 17.50 -23.00 10.45
CA ASP A 134 16.99 -24.02 9.53
C ASP A 134 15.46 -24.04 9.53
N SER A 135 14.87 -24.23 8.35
CA SER A 135 13.43 -24.21 8.15
C SER A 135 13.02 -25.23 7.09
N GLU A 136 12.09 -26.14 7.41
CA GLU A 136 11.52 -27.04 6.40
C GLU A 136 10.60 -26.29 5.42
N LEU A 137 9.92 -25.23 5.88
CA LEU A 137 9.03 -24.37 5.10
C LEU A 137 9.52 -22.91 5.15
N LEU A 138 9.56 -22.21 4.02
CA LEU A 138 9.88 -20.78 3.96
C LEU A 138 8.72 -20.02 3.31
N ILE A 139 8.03 -19.17 4.07
CA ILE A 139 6.86 -18.40 3.60
C ILE A 139 7.25 -16.93 3.45
N ASN A 140 7.20 -16.41 2.23
CA ASN A 140 7.44 -15.01 1.93
C ASN A 140 6.17 -14.18 2.11
N ALA A 141 6.02 -13.60 3.30
CA ALA A 141 4.95 -12.66 3.63
C ALA A 141 5.42 -11.19 3.60
N SER A 142 6.52 -10.89 2.89
CA SER A 142 7.19 -9.58 3.00
C SER A 142 6.38 -8.44 2.40
N GLY A 143 5.45 -8.75 1.49
CA GLY A 143 4.60 -7.78 0.79
C GLY A 143 5.26 -7.24 -0.49
N ILE A 144 4.44 -6.65 -1.36
CA ILE A 144 4.83 -6.25 -2.73
C ILE A 144 5.04 -4.73 -2.91
N LEU A 145 4.61 -3.91 -1.93
CA LEU A 145 4.72 -2.44 -1.93
C LEU A 145 5.45 -1.96 -0.68
N ASN A 146 6.69 -2.40 -0.55
CA ASN A 146 7.53 -2.20 0.64
C ASN A 146 8.95 -1.74 0.27
N HIS A 147 9.27 -1.58 -1.02
CA HIS A 147 10.59 -1.15 -1.54
C HIS A 147 10.46 0.26 -2.15
N PRO A 148 10.59 1.33 -1.35
CA PRO A 148 10.49 2.69 -1.83
C PRO A 148 11.40 2.93 -3.02
N GLN A 149 10.89 3.56 -4.08
CA GLN A 149 11.69 3.87 -5.26
C GLN A 149 11.85 5.37 -5.38
N MET A 150 13.07 5.86 -5.08
CA MET A 150 13.42 7.25 -5.33
C MET A 150 13.39 7.55 -6.85
N PRO A 151 13.03 8.77 -7.26
CA PRO A 151 13.06 9.13 -8.66
C PRO A 151 14.50 9.17 -9.18
N ASP A 152 14.74 8.54 -10.32
CA ASP A 152 16.01 8.64 -11.03
C ASP A 152 16.07 9.99 -11.78
N ILE A 153 16.53 11.03 -11.07
CA ILE A 153 16.65 12.40 -11.58
C ILE A 153 18.08 12.88 -11.32
N ARG A 154 18.72 13.41 -12.37
CA ARG A 154 20.05 13.99 -12.30
C ARG A 154 20.15 15.01 -11.16
N GLY A 155 21.15 14.85 -10.30
CA GLY A 155 21.44 15.79 -9.22
C GLY A 155 20.55 15.68 -7.98
N LEU A 156 19.65 14.69 -7.89
CA LEU A 156 18.80 14.48 -6.69
C LEU A 156 19.61 14.48 -5.37
N SER A 157 20.78 13.84 -5.35
CA SER A 157 21.66 13.77 -4.18
C SER A 157 22.34 15.09 -3.81
N THR A 158 22.25 16.11 -4.66
CA THR A 158 22.85 17.44 -4.41
C THR A 158 21.90 18.40 -3.71
N PHE A 159 20.62 18.06 -3.60
CA PHE A 159 19.61 18.87 -2.91
C PHE A 159 19.99 19.06 -1.45
N GLN A 160 20.01 20.32 -0.97
CA GLN A 160 20.45 20.64 0.39
C GLN A 160 19.31 20.62 1.42
N GLY A 161 18.06 20.69 0.96
CA GLY A 161 16.88 20.60 1.82
C GLY A 161 16.53 19.17 2.20
N PRO A 162 15.57 18.98 3.13
CA PRO A 162 15.08 17.66 3.48
C PRO A 162 14.47 16.92 2.27
N LEU A 163 14.90 15.66 2.09
CA LEU A 163 14.44 14.76 1.05
C LEU A 163 13.68 13.58 1.68
N LEU A 164 12.39 13.49 1.40
CA LEU A 164 11.49 12.46 1.92
C LEU A 164 11.01 11.53 0.82
N HIS A 165 10.79 10.26 1.16
CA HIS A 165 9.90 9.39 0.41
C HIS A 165 8.62 9.16 1.24
N THR A 166 7.44 9.09 0.62
CA THR A 166 6.17 8.95 1.37
C THR A 166 6.14 7.70 2.27
N ALA A 167 6.77 6.61 1.84
CA ALA A 167 6.94 5.37 2.60
C ALA A 167 8.09 5.37 3.65
N SER A 168 8.76 6.50 3.84
CA SER A 168 9.80 6.69 4.87
C SER A 168 9.65 8.11 5.44
N TRP A 169 8.44 8.37 5.93
CA TRP A 169 8.03 9.69 6.40
C TRP A 169 8.69 10.04 7.74
N ASP A 170 9.37 11.17 7.80
CA ASP A 170 9.90 11.71 9.06
C ASP A 170 8.96 12.81 9.61
N PRO A 171 8.27 12.58 10.74
CA PRO A 171 7.37 13.56 11.34
C PRO A 171 8.11 14.77 11.95
N ALA A 172 9.43 14.72 12.10
CA ALA A 172 10.21 15.86 12.59
C ALA A 172 10.34 16.98 11.54
N ILE A 173 10.18 16.66 10.25
CA ILE A 173 10.25 17.65 9.17
C ILE A 173 8.97 18.47 9.13
N ARG A 174 9.12 19.78 9.40
CA ARG A 174 8.05 20.78 9.43
C ARG A 174 7.80 21.35 8.03
N LEU A 175 6.56 21.24 7.56
CA LEU A 175 6.14 21.72 6.24
C LEU A 175 5.54 23.14 6.29
N GLU A 176 5.27 23.65 7.49
CA GLU A 176 4.60 24.93 7.71
C GLU A 176 5.38 26.08 7.05
N ASN A 177 4.68 26.82 6.20
CA ASN A 177 5.24 27.95 5.45
C ASN A 177 6.45 27.61 4.54
N LYS A 178 6.62 26.34 4.16
CA LYS A 178 7.69 25.90 3.25
C LYS A 178 7.21 25.83 1.80
N ARG A 179 8.17 25.96 0.87
CA ARG A 179 8.03 25.63 -0.55
C ARG A 179 8.34 24.14 -0.71
N VAL A 180 7.33 23.36 -1.05
CA VAL A 180 7.42 21.90 -1.11
C VAL A 180 7.29 21.43 -2.55
N ALA A 181 8.18 20.54 -3.00
CA ALA A 181 8.03 19.81 -4.25
C ALA A 181 7.52 18.40 -3.98
N VAL A 182 6.39 18.02 -4.58
CA VAL A 182 5.88 16.65 -4.58
C VAL A 182 6.11 16.04 -5.96
N ILE A 183 6.99 15.04 -6.04
CA ILE A 183 7.26 14.32 -7.29
C ILE A 183 6.39 13.08 -7.36
N GLY A 184 5.46 13.04 -8.32
CA GLY A 184 4.52 11.94 -8.51
C GLY A 184 3.06 12.34 -8.31
N ALA A 185 2.16 11.56 -8.91
CA ALA A 185 0.71 11.77 -8.92
C ALA A 185 -0.08 10.46 -8.70
N GLY A 186 0.55 9.50 -8.04
CA GLY A 186 -0.07 8.23 -7.64
C GLY A 186 -0.86 8.37 -6.33
N ALA A 187 -1.33 7.23 -5.80
CA ALA A 187 -2.12 7.15 -4.57
C ALA A 187 -1.56 7.98 -3.41
N SER A 188 -0.24 7.90 -3.17
CA SER A 188 0.41 8.63 -2.09
C SER A 188 0.33 10.15 -2.27
N ALA A 189 0.55 10.67 -3.48
CA ALA A 189 0.43 12.11 -3.75
C ALA A 189 -1.03 12.60 -3.65
N ILE A 190 -1.97 11.78 -4.14
CA ILE A 190 -3.41 12.05 -4.10
C ILE A 190 -3.89 12.23 -2.65
N GLN A 191 -3.44 11.37 -1.75
CA GLN A 191 -3.79 11.43 -0.33
C GLN A 191 -3.01 12.52 0.43
N LEU A 192 -1.74 12.76 0.07
CA LEU A 192 -0.86 13.69 0.75
C LEU A 192 -1.21 15.16 0.48
N LEU A 193 -1.40 15.52 -0.79
CA LEU A 193 -1.52 16.93 -1.21
C LEU A 193 -2.63 17.67 -0.44
N PRO A 194 -3.87 17.14 -0.28
CA PRO A 194 -4.92 17.84 0.46
C PRO A 194 -4.58 18.10 1.93
N LYS A 195 -3.66 17.32 2.53
CA LYS A 195 -3.25 17.48 3.92
C LYS A 195 -2.12 18.48 4.10
N ILE A 196 -1.23 18.60 3.12
CA ILE A 196 -0.09 19.53 3.20
C ILE A 196 -0.39 20.90 2.57
N GLN A 197 -1.30 20.98 1.60
CA GLN A 197 -1.66 22.23 0.93
C GLN A 197 -2.06 23.35 1.90
N PRO A 198 -2.86 23.12 2.96
CA PRO A 198 -3.29 24.21 3.84
C PRO A 198 -2.17 24.79 4.72
N ILE A 199 -1.06 24.08 4.88
CA ILE A 199 0.03 24.45 5.81
C ILE A 199 1.30 24.92 5.10
N CYS A 200 1.51 24.53 3.84
CA CYS A 200 2.69 24.93 3.07
C CYS A 200 2.51 26.34 2.48
N ALA A 201 3.61 27.09 2.35
CA ALA A 201 3.59 28.37 1.64
C ALA A 201 3.32 28.17 0.15
N GLN A 202 3.90 27.12 -0.44
CA GLN A 202 3.70 26.73 -1.84
C GLN A 202 3.91 25.23 -1.99
N VAL A 203 3.14 24.58 -2.87
CA VAL A 203 3.34 23.18 -3.26
C VAL A 203 3.41 23.06 -4.77
N ASP A 204 4.56 22.68 -5.30
CA ASP A 204 4.70 22.30 -6.71
C ASP A 204 4.50 20.79 -6.84
N VAL A 205 3.54 20.35 -7.64
CA VAL A 205 3.22 18.93 -7.84
C VAL A 205 3.61 18.51 -9.24
N TYR A 206 4.63 17.67 -9.37
CA TYR A 206 5.18 17.24 -10.65
C TYR A 206 4.44 16.00 -11.16
N ILE A 207 3.60 16.19 -12.19
CA ILE A 207 2.67 15.19 -12.71
C ILE A 207 3.13 14.72 -14.08
N ARG A 208 3.72 13.51 -14.12
CA ARG A 208 4.13 12.88 -15.39
C ARG A 208 2.97 12.19 -16.11
N THR A 209 2.11 11.50 -15.36
CA THR A 209 0.95 10.80 -15.91
C THR A 209 -0.19 10.92 -14.91
N PRO A 210 -1.38 11.40 -15.31
CA PRO A 210 -2.50 11.52 -14.40
C PRO A 210 -3.10 10.15 -14.05
N SER A 211 -3.89 10.14 -12.98
CA SER A 211 -4.62 8.97 -12.49
C SER A 211 -6.12 9.23 -12.56
N TRP A 212 -6.91 8.20 -12.81
CA TRP A 212 -8.36 8.27 -12.63
C TRP A 212 -8.69 8.45 -11.14
N ILE A 213 -9.48 9.47 -10.83
CA ILE A 213 -9.99 9.74 -9.48
C ILE A 213 -11.43 9.27 -9.41
N SER A 214 -11.72 8.31 -8.52
CA SER A 214 -13.09 7.82 -8.36
C SER A 214 -13.95 8.76 -7.53
N PRO A 215 -15.25 8.88 -7.87
CA PRO A 215 -16.23 9.50 -6.99
C PRO A 215 -16.29 8.79 -5.62
N PRO A 216 -16.58 9.51 -4.51
CA PRO A 216 -16.84 8.92 -3.21
C PRO A 216 -17.86 7.79 -3.31
N VAL A 217 -17.65 6.71 -2.57
CA VAL A 217 -18.59 5.57 -2.56
C VAL A 217 -19.96 5.98 -2.03
N ALA A 218 -20.05 7.03 -1.21
CA ALA A 218 -21.32 7.62 -0.77
C ALA A 218 -22.21 8.14 -1.92
N LEU A 219 -21.65 8.43 -3.10
CA LEU A 219 -22.40 8.78 -4.32
C LEU A 219 -22.79 7.55 -5.15
N GLN A 220 -22.24 6.38 -4.85
CA GLN A 220 -22.51 5.13 -5.56
C GLN A 220 -23.63 4.33 -4.90
N HIS A 221 -24.08 4.68 -3.69
CA HIS A 221 -25.12 3.94 -2.94
C HIS A 221 -26.31 4.80 -2.53
N ASP A 222 -27.43 4.48 -3.17
CA ASP A 222 -28.82 4.66 -2.73
C ASP A 222 -29.13 3.61 -1.64
N GLY A 223 -29.70 4.05 -0.50
CA GLY A 223 -30.59 3.19 0.29
C GLY A 223 -30.41 3.14 1.81
N THR A 224 -29.19 3.13 2.34
CA THR A 224 -28.97 2.83 3.78
C THR A 224 -28.12 3.84 4.55
N ASP A 225 -27.49 4.81 3.87
CA ASP A 225 -26.69 5.83 4.54
C ASP A 225 -27.56 7.05 4.85
N THR A 226 -28.06 7.10 6.09
CA THR A 226 -28.77 8.26 6.66
C THR A 226 -27.84 9.45 6.91
N ASN A 227 -26.54 9.36 6.61
CA ASN A 227 -25.65 10.50 6.73
C ASN A 227 -25.93 11.57 5.68
N LYS A 228 -26.26 12.76 6.17
CA LYS A 228 -26.38 14.05 5.46
C LYS A 228 -25.07 14.51 4.78
N ASN A 229 -24.09 13.64 4.57
CA ASN A 229 -22.77 13.96 4.01
C ASN A 229 -22.62 13.70 2.50
N LYS A 230 -23.72 13.41 1.78
CA LYS A 230 -23.72 13.22 0.32
C LYS A 230 -23.08 14.37 -0.47
N ASN A 231 -22.94 15.57 0.13
CA ASN A 231 -22.51 16.78 -0.56
C ASN A 231 -21.07 17.26 -0.28
N ASN A 232 -20.27 16.56 0.55
CA ASN A 232 -18.99 17.12 1.03
C ASN A 232 -17.71 16.48 0.47
N ASN A 233 -17.77 15.58 -0.51
CA ASN A 233 -16.60 14.91 -1.13
C ASN A 233 -15.61 14.29 -0.13
N LYS A 234 -16.06 13.96 1.09
CA LYS A 234 -15.22 13.47 2.19
C LYS A 234 -15.44 12.00 2.46
N ASN A 235 -14.41 11.37 3.02
CA ASN A 235 -14.49 10.02 3.58
C ASN A 235 -15.58 9.97 4.68
N PRO A 236 -16.64 9.15 4.55
CA PRO A 236 -17.70 9.08 5.54
C PRO A 236 -17.21 8.54 6.89
N CYS A 237 -17.65 9.18 7.98
CA CYS A 237 -17.47 8.69 9.34
C CYS A 237 -18.70 7.90 9.80
N TYR A 238 -18.49 6.84 10.57
CA TYR A 238 -19.58 6.10 11.20
C TYR A 238 -20.06 6.81 12.47
N SER A 239 -21.37 6.90 12.63
CA SER A 239 -21.97 7.48 13.83
C SER A 239 -21.88 6.53 15.02
N LYS A 240 -22.12 7.04 16.24
CA LYS A 240 -22.20 6.18 17.45
C LYS A 240 -23.29 5.11 17.32
N ASP A 241 -24.37 5.42 16.61
CA ASP A 241 -25.47 4.49 16.38
C ASP A 241 -25.07 3.40 15.38
N ASP A 242 -24.31 3.75 14.34
CA ASP A 242 -23.73 2.77 13.41
C ASP A 242 -22.80 1.80 14.16
N ILE A 243 -21.87 2.33 14.96
CA ILE A 243 -20.96 1.52 15.77
C ILE A 243 -21.74 0.61 16.74
N THR A 244 -22.77 1.14 17.39
CA THR A 244 -23.62 0.35 18.29
C THR A 244 -24.30 -0.78 17.55
N ARG A 245 -24.87 -0.51 16.36
CA ARG A 245 -25.50 -1.52 15.50
C ARG A 245 -24.51 -2.60 15.05
N PHE A 246 -23.29 -2.22 14.66
CA PHE A 246 -22.26 -3.18 14.27
C PHE A 246 -21.84 -4.11 15.42
N ARG A 247 -21.87 -3.62 16.67
CA ARG A 247 -21.57 -4.42 17.86
C ARG A 247 -22.71 -5.37 18.25
N THR A 248 -23.94 -4.87 18.25
CA THR A 248 -25.08 -5.58 18.86
C THR A 248 -25.80 -6.52 17.89
N ASP A 249 -25.89 -6.16 16.61
CA ASP A 249 -26.52 -6.99 15.58
C ASP A 249 -25.47 -7.62 14.66
N THR A 250 -24.89 -8.73 15.12
CA THR A 250 -23.82 -9.44 14.41
C THR A 250 -24.26 -10.02 13.06
N GLN A 251 -25.54 -10.37 12.90
CA GLN A 251 -26.07 -10.89 11.64
C GLN A 251 -26.25 -9.78 10.61
N GLN A 252 -26.81 -8.64 11.03
CA GLN A 252 -26.89 -7.47 10.17
C GLN A 252 -25.49 -6.95 9.80
N TYR A 253 -24.55 -6.96 10.74
CA TYR A 253 -23.17 -6.56 10.47
C TYR A 253 -22.49 -7.48 9.44
N LEU A 254 -22.65 -8.80 9.58
CA LEU A 254 -22.15 -9.76 8.59
C LEU A 254 -22.80 -9.54 7.21
N SER A 255 -24.13 -9.35 7.17
CA SER A 255 -24.87 -9.08 5.94
C SER A 255 -24.35 -7.82 5.24
N THR A 256 -24.15 -6.73 5.99
CA THR A 256 -23.59 -5.47 5.51
C THR A 256 -22.22 -5.66 4.88
N ARG A 257 -21.33 -6.42 5.53
CA ARG A 257 -20.00 -6.73 5.00
C ARG A 257 -20.04 -7.53 3.71
N LYS A 258 -20.88 -8.56 3.65
CA LYS A 258 -21.08 -9.37 2.44
C LYS A 258 -21.60 -8.52 1.29
N GLN A 259 -22.54 -7.61 1.56
CA GLN A 259 -23.05 -6.68 0.56
C GLN A 259 -21.94 -5.77 0.00
N MET A 260 -21.10 -5.19 0.88
CA MET A 260 -19.95 -4.39 0.47
C MET A 260 -18.97 -5.19 -0.41
N GLU A 261 -18.69 -6.45 -0.05
CA GLU A 261 -17.81 -7.33 -0.82
C GLU A 261 -18.40 -7.66 -2.20
N SER A 262 -19.68 -8.04 -2.27
CA SER A 262 -20.37 -8.30 -3.55
C SER A 262 -20.32 -7.09 -4.48
N GLN A 263 -20.59 -5.89 -3.96
CA GLN A 263 -20.55 -4.66 -4.75
C GLN A 263 -19.16 -4.37 -5.37
N PHE A 264 -18.09 -4.74 -4.69
CA PHE A 264 -16.73 -4.62 -5.24
C PHE A 264 -16.47 -5.66 -6.32
N ASN A 265 -16.90 -6.90 -6.10
CA ASN A 265 -16.69 -8.01 -7.04
C ASN A 265 -17.55 -7.89 -8.31
N ASP A 266 -18.76 -7.33 -8.21
CA ASP A 266 -19.68 -7.15 -9.34
C ASP A 266 -19.15 -6.18 -10.41
N LYS A 267 -18.14 -5.36 -10.07
CA LYS A 267 -17.52 -4.40 -10.99
C LYS A 267 -16.52 -5.05 -11.97
N PHE A 268 -16.29 -6.36 -11.89
CA PHE A 268 -15.31 -7.04 -12.73
C PHE A 268 -15.49 -6.79 -14.23
N ARG A 269 -16.74 -6.76 -14.73
CA ARG A 269 -17.04 -6.49 -16.14
C ARG A 269 -16.61 -5.09 -16.62
N ALA A 270 -16.55 -4.12 -15.71
CA ALA A 270 -16.11 -2.77 -16.03
C ALA A 270 -14.59 -2.68 -16.25
N PHE A 271 -13.83 -3.70 -15.87
CA PHE A 271 -12.38 -3.79 -16.12
C PHE A 271 -12.02 -4.51 -17.41
N MET A 272 -13.01 -5.08 -18.10
CA MET A 272 -12.81 -5.67 -19.43
C MET A 272 -12.94 -4.60 -20.52
N LYS A 273 -11.94 -4.54 -21.42
CA LYS A 273 -11.94 -3.56 -22.51
C LYS A 273 -13.18 -3.72 -23.40
N LYS A 274 -13.71 -2.58 -23.88
CA LYS A 274 -14.80 -2.50 -24.88
C LYS A 274 -16.15 -3.03 -24.42
N THR A 275 -16.34 -3.35 -23.14
CA THR A 275 -17.68 -3.66 -22.61
C THR A 275 -18.54 -2.40 -22.47
N PRO A 276 -19.88 -2.49 -22.51
CA PRO A 276 -20.76 -1.37 -22.19
C PRO A 276 -20.48 -0.80 -20.79
N GLU A 277 -20.21 -1.66 -19.81
CA GLU A 277 -19.92 -1.29 -18.42
C GLU A 277 -18.63 -0.47 -18.31
N GLN A 278 -17.58 -0.84 -19.06
CA GLN A 278 -16.32 -0.09 -19.08
C GLN A 278 -16.52 1.29 -19.70
N ARG A 279 -17.28 1.42 -20.80
CA ARG A 279 -17.59 2.72 -21.41
C ARG A 279 -18.40 3.60 -20.49
N ALA A 280 -19.42 3.04 -19.83
CA ALA A 280 -20.25 3.75 -18.87
C ALA A 280 -19.44 4.25 -17.67
N LEU A 281 -18.57 3.38 -17.11
CA LEU A 281 -17.69 3.75 -16.00
C LEU A 281 -16.71 4.84 -16.39
N ARG A 282 -16.12 4.77 -17.59
CA ARG A 282 -15.26 5.82 -18.13
C ARG A 282 -16.00 7.16 -18.22
N ALA A 283 -17.17 7.18 -18.86
CA ALA A 283 -17.96 8.40 -19.02
C ALA A 283 -18.31 9.01 -17.65
N GLN A 284 -18.76 8.20 -16.70
CA GLN A 284 -19.08 8.64 -15.34
C GLN A 284 -17.88 9.31 -14.65
N PHE A 285 -16.69 8.71 -14.73
CA PHE A 285 -15.47 9.26 -14.12
C PHE A 285 -15.03 10.54 -14.81
N GLU A 286 -15.07 10.56 -16.15
CA GLU A 286 -14.71 11.73 -16.95
C GLU A 286 -15.63 12.92 -16.62
N ASP A 287 -16.95 12.70 -16.61
CA ASP A 287 -17.93 13.75 -16.28
C ASP A 287 -17.71 14.28 -14.87
N ARG A 288 -17.48 13.40 -13.89
CA ARG A 288 -17.21 13.83 -12.51
C ARG A 288 -15.92 14.62 -12.40
N MET A 289 -14.84 14.18 -13.05
CA MET A 289 -13.57 14.91 -13.05
C MET A 289 -13.72 16.27 -13.72
N LYS A 290 -14.47 16.39 -14.83
CA LYS A 290 -14.76 17.68 -15.48
C LYS A 290 -15.55 18.63 -14.58
N GLN A 291 -16.54 18.12 -13.84
CA GLN A 291 -17.28 18.93 -12.87
C GLN A 291 -16.38 19.50 -11.76
N LEU A 292 -15.35 18.75 -11.35
CA LEU A 292 -14.41 19.18 -10.31
C LEU A 292 -13.27 20.05 -10.86
N LEU A 293 -13.01 20.03 -12.16
CA LEU A 293 -11.95 20.76 -12.85
C LEU A 293 -12.56 21.75 -13.86
N PRO A 294 -13.08 22.91 -13.44
CA PRO A 294 -13.64 23.90 -14.37
C PRO A 294 -12.63 24.44 -15.40
N ASP A 295 -11.32 24.40 -15.12
CA ASP A 295 -10.28 24.87 -16.05
C ASP A 295 -10.05 23.88 -17.21
N PRO A 296 -10.31 24.28 -18.48
CA PRO A 296 -10.09 23.42 -19.65
C PRO A 296 -8.63 22.97 -19.82
N TYR A 297 -7.65 23.79 -19.42
CA TYR A 297 -6.25 23.42 -19.49
C TYR A 297 -5.95 22.25 -18.54
N LEU A 298 -6.41 22.34 -17.29
CA LEU A 298 -6.26 21.25 -16.32
C LEU A 298 -7.01 19.99 -16.76
N GLN A 299 -8.21 20.10 -17.33
CA GLN A 299 -8.92 18.95 -17.91
C GLN A 299 -8.08 18.23 -18.97
N SER A 300 -7.46 18.98 -19.89
CA SER A 300 -6.61 18.41 -20.95
C SER A 300 -5.38 17.66 -20.43
N LYS A 301 -4.92 18.01 -19.22
CA LYS A 301 -3.72 17.42 -18.59
C LYS A 301 -4.04 16.32 -17.58
N LEU A 302 -5.19 16.39 -16.91
CA LEU A 302 -5.52 15.53 -15.77
C LEU A 302 -6.54 14.43 -16.09
N ILE A 303 -7.33 14.57 -17.16
CA ILE A 303 -8.25 13.50 -17.58
C ILE A 303 -7.46 12.45 -18.37
N PRO A 304 -7.34 11.20 -17.88
CA PRO A 304 -6.52 10.20 -18.57
C PRO A 304 -7.11 9.73 -19.91
N SER A 305 -6.23 9.47 -20.88
CA SER A 305 -6.61 8.88 -22.18
C SER A 305 -6.83 7.36 -22.11
N PHE A 306 -6.16 6.66 -21.18
CA PHE A 306 -6.30 5.22 -20.99
C PHE A 306 -7.58 4.83 -20.25
N GLU A 307 -8.02 3.58 -20.38
CA GLU A 307 -9.24 3.06 -19.78
C GLU A 307 -9.23 3.07 -18.24
N VAL A 308 -10.38 3.37 -17.63
CA VAL A 308 -10.57 3.23 -16.18
C VAL A 308 -10.25 1.81 -15.75
N GLY A 309 -9.41 1.66 -14.71
CA GLY A 309 -8.98 0.37 -14.17
C GLY A 309 -7.75 -0.26 -14.82
N CYS A 310 -7.21 0.29 -15.92
CA CYS A 310 -5.88 -0.12 -16.41
C CYS A 310 -4.75 0.22 -15.44
N ARG A 311 -4.99 1.22 -14.58
CA ARG A 311 -4.22 1.49 -13.36
C ARG A 311 -5.17 1.43 -12.19
N ARG A 312 -4.64 1.13 -11.00
CA ARG A 312 -5.41 1.12 -9.75
C ARG A 312 -6.16 2.44 -9.60
N ILE A 313 -7.47 2.34 -9.41
CA ILE A 313 -8.36 3.48 -9.21
C ILE A 313 -8.14 4.03 -7.79
N ASN A 314 -8.12 5.35 -7.65
CA ASN A 314 -7.87 5.99 -6.35
C ASN A 314 -9.08 6.86 -5.96
N PRO A 315 -9.65 6.69 -4.75
CA PRO A 315 -10.48 7.73 -4.17
C PRO A 315 -9.62 8.97 -3.87
N GLY A 316 -10.15 10.17 -4.10
CA GLY A 316 -9.38 11.38 -3.81
C GLY A 316 -9.86 12.65 -4.48
N GLU A 317 -11.16 12.94 -4.51
CA GLU A 317 -11.66 14.19 -5.12
C GLU A 317 -11.06 15.45 -4.46
N GLU A 318 -10.71 15.39 -3.17
CA GLU A 318 -10.00 16.47 -2.48
C GLU A 318 -8.67 16.84 -3.16
N TYR A 319 -8.01 15.89 -3.86
CA TYR A 319 -6.80 16.16 -4.64
C TYR A 319 -7.07 17.10 -5.81
N LEU A 320 -8.15 16.89 -6.57
CA LEU A 320 -8.52 17.75 -7.70
C LEU A 320 -8.87 19.16 -7.23
N VAL A 321 -9.50 19.28 -6.06
CA VAL A 321 -9.78 20.57 -5.42
C VAL A 321 -8.48 21.23 -4.94
N ALA A 322 -7.56 20.48 -4.34
CA ALA A 322 -6.29 20.99 -3.84
C ALA A 322 -5.36 21.48 -4.95
N LEU A 323 -5.33 20.80 -6.11
CA LEU A 323 -4.54 21.20 -7.28
C LEU A 323 -4.88 22.60 -7.82
N GLN A 324 -6.08 23.10 -7.51
CA GLN A 324 -6.59 24.39 -7.98
C GLN A 324 -6.45 25.50 -6.92
N LYS A 325 -5.83 25.21 -5.77
CA LYS A 325 -5.62 26.22 -4.73
C LYS A 325 -4.51 27.20 -5.12
N PRO A 326 -4.60 28.48 -4.71
CA PRO A 326 -3.65 29.51 -5.16
C PRO A 326 -2.18 29.23 -4.85
N ASN A 327 -1.90 28.44 -3.81
CA ASN A 327 -0.55 28.06 -3.40
C ASN A 327 -0.10 26.70 -3.97
N VAL A 328 -0.85 26.10 -4.89
CA VAL A 328 -0.50 24.82 -5.52
C VAL A 328 -0.27 25.02 -7.01
N HIS A 329 0.85 24.50 -7.51
CA HIS A 329 1.19 24.55 -8.92
C HIS A 329 1.32 23.12 -9.47
N PRO A 330 0.33 22.64 -10.24
CA PRO A 330 0.49 21.42 -11.04
C PRO A 330 1.52 21.67 -12.14
N VAL A 331 2.66 20.99 -12.07
CA VAL A 331 3.77 21.09 -13.04
C VAL A 331 3.76 19.88 -13.95
N PHE A 332 3.52 20.11 -15.24
CA PHE A 332 3.51 19.07 -16.28
C PHE A 332 4.80 19.05 -17.12
N ASP A 333 5.68 20.03 -16.88
CA ASP A 333 6.97 20.16 -17.53
C ASP A 333 7.93 19.05 -17.08
N ARG A 334 8.82 18.61 -17.98
CA ARG A 334 9.80 17.56 -17.67
C ARG A 334 10.84 18.11 -16.70
N ILE A 335 11.08 17.39 -15.60
CA ILE A 335 12.22 17.67 -14.71
C ILE A 335 13.52 17.33 -15.45
N GLN A 336 14.41 18.30 -15.59
CA GLN A 336 15.74 18.12 -16.17
C GLN A 336 16.75 17.69 -15.11
N GLN A 337 16.76 18.38 -13.98
CA GLN A 337 17.65 18.09 -12.86
C GLN A 337 17.11 18.67 -11.55
N ILE A 338 17.64 18.16 -10.46
CA ILE A 338 17.51 18.73 -9.13
C ILE A 338 18.89 19.28 -8.76
N GLY A 339 18.91 20.54 -8.32
CA GLY A 339 20.12 21.20 -7.82
C GLY A 339 20.04 21.44 -6.32
N PRO A 340 21.05 22.12 -5.74
CA PRO A 340 21.11 22.41 -4.31
C PRO A 340 19.88 23.10 -3.72
N GLU A 341 19.28 24.03 -4.48
CA GLU A 341 18.21 24.92 -4.00
C GLU A 341 16.82 24.63 -4.61
N GLY A 342 16.70 23.61 -5.47
CA GLY A 342 15.40 23.28 -6.06
C GLY A 342 15.42 22.47 -7.34
N VAL A 343 14.33 22.57 -8.09
CA VAL A 343 14.05 21.73 -9.27
C VAL A 343 14.13 22.58 -10.53
N THR A 344 14.84 22.11 -11.54
CA THR A 344 14.86 22.73 -12.87
C THR A 344 14.01 21.91 -13.83
N VAL A 345 13.05 22.57 -14.49
CA VAL A 345 12.17 21.97 -15.49
C VAL A 345 12.41 22.54 -16.88
N GLN A 346 12.13 21.73 -17.89
CA GLN A 346 12.09 22.16 -19.28
C GLN A 346 10.71 22.68 -19.63
N ARG A 347 10.61 23.98 -19.93
CA ARG A 347 9.38 24.58 -20.46
C ARG A 347 9.68 25.14 -21.84
N ASN A 348 9.07 24.55 -22.88
CA ASN A 348 9.44 24.81 -24.27
C ASN A 348 10.96 24.59 -24.48
N SER A 349 11.68 25.55 -25.05
CA SER A 349 13.14 25.52 -25.22
C SER A 349 13.94 26.03 -24.00
N ASP A 350 13.28 26.59 -22.98
CA ASP A 350 13.97 27.25 -21.86
C ASP A 350 13.97 26.40 -20.59
N GLU A 351 15.03 26.54 -19.80
CA GLU A 351 15.12 25.97 -18.46
C GLU A 351 14.52 26.94 -17.44
N HIS A 352 13.66 26.43 -16.57
CA HIS A 352 13.06 27.20 -15.49
C HIS A 352 13.40 26.58 -14.15
N HIS A 353 14.11 27.35 -13.33
CA HIS A 353 14.42 26.96 -11.96
C HIS A 353 13.26 27.28 -11.01
N ARG A 354 12.93 26.33 -10.14
CA ARG A 354 11.88 26.43 -9.12
C ARG A 354 12.51 26.18 -7.75
N PRO A 355 12.68 27.21 -6.92
CA PRO A 355 13.24 27.07 -5.58
C PRO A 355 12.35 26.21 -4.67
N VAL A 356 12.96 25.30 -3.92
CA VAL A 356 12.27 24.33 -3.08
C VAL A 356 13.01 24.18 -1.75
N ASP A 357 12.26 24.17 -0.65
CA ASP A 357 12.83 23.95 0.69
C ASP A 357 12.81 22.47 1.06
N ILE A 358 11.79 21.72 0.61
CA ILE A 358 11.59 20.30 0.93
C ILE A 358 11.14 19.54 -0.31
N LEU A 359 11.77 18.40 -0.57
CA LEU A 359 11.40 17.50 -1.67
C LEU A 359 10.75 16.23 -1.12
N ILE A 360 9.58 15.88 -1.65
CA ILE A 360 8.83 14.68 -1.31
C ILE A 360 8.67 13.81 -2.56
N ALA A 361 9.30 12.64 -2.53
CA ALA A 361 9.12 11.58 -3.51
C ALA A 361 7.85 10.78 -3.18
N ALA A 362 6.81 10.97 -3.99
CA ALA A 362 5.59 10.15 -4.03
C ALA A 362 5.63 9.23 -5.28
N THR A 363 6.79 8.61 -5.49
CA THR A 363 7.21 7.92 -6.72
C THR A 363 6.93 6.42 -6.72
N GLY A 364 6.31 5.91 -5.65
CA GLY A 364 5.86 4.54 -5.53
C GLY A 364 6.95 3.59 -5.08
N PHE A 365 6.90 2.36 -5.58
CA PHE A 365 7.74 1.27 -5.10
C PHE A 365 8.31 0.49 -6.29
N ASN A 366 9.40 -0.22 -6.06
CA ASN A 366 9.89 -1.20 -7.02
C ASN A 366 8.94 -2.40 -7.05
N THR A 367 8.21 -2.57 -8.16
CA THR A 367 7.25 -3.66 -8.38
C THR A 367 7.77 -4.72 -9.34
N THR A 368 9.09 -4.94 -9.40
CA THR A 368 9.69 -5.98 -10.26
C THR A 368 9.46 -7.40 -9.74
N PHE A 369 8.97 -7.54 -8.50
CA PHE A 369 8.85 -8.81 -7.76
C PHE A 369 10.17 -9.54 -7.49
N ARG A 370 11.31 -9.03 -7.98
CA ARG A 370 12.63 -9.57 -7.68
C ARG A 370 12.84 -9.59 -6.16
N PRO A 371 13.26 -10.74 -5.58
CA PRO A 371 13.57 -10.81 -4.16
C PRO A 371 14.63 -9.78 -3.77
N ARG A 372 14.57 -9.33 -2.51
CA ARG A 372 15.45 -8.27 -1.99
C ARG A 372 16.83 -8.77 -1.58
N PHE A 373 16.90 -10.05 -1.29
CA PHE A 373 18.09 -10.76 -0.89
C PHE A 373 18.15 -12.06 -1.69
N PRO A 374 19.33 -12.71 -1.78
CA PRO A 374 19.46 -13.96 -2.51
C PRO A 374 18.59 -15.04 -1.90
N ILE A 375 17.74 -15.63 -2.73
CA ILE A 375 16.98 -16.84 -2.42
C ILE A 375 17.51 -17.88 -3.39
N VAL A 376 18.27 -18.85 -2.88
CA VAL A 376 19.01 -19.82 -3.67
C VAL A 376 18.30 -21.18 -3.58
N GLY A 377 17.74 -21.63 -4.70
CA GLY A 377 17.06 -22.92 -4.82
C GLY A 377 18.02 -24.07 -5.12
N ALA A 378 17.45 -25.20 -5.55
CA ALA A 378 18.21 -26.37 -5.97
C ALA A 378 19.19 -26.03 -7.12
N GLY A 379 20.35 -26.68 -7.12
CA GLY A 379 21.38 -26.47 -8.14
C GLY A 379 22.07 -25.10 -8.09
N GLY A 380 21.87 -24.32 -7.01
CA GLY A 380 22.51 -23.01 -6.83
C GLY A 380 21.82 -21.86 -7.58
N ALA A 381 20.63 -22.08 -8.13
CA ALA A 381 19.89 -21.06 -8.86
C ALA A 381 19.38 -19.95 -7.93
N ASN A 382 19.72 -18.70 -8.20
CA ASN A 382 19.23 -17.55 -7.44
C ASN A 382 17.94 -16.99 -8.06
N LEU A 383 16.88 -16.88 -7.26
CA LEU A 383 15.59 -16.37 -7.70
C LEU A 383 15.65 -14.91 -8.18
N GLN A 384 16.58 -14.11 -7.65
CA GLN A 384 16.80 -12.73 -8.11
C GLN A 384 17.22 -12.64 -9.58
N ASP A 385 17.96 -13.65 -10.05
CA ASP A 385 18.45 -13.72 -11.43
C ASP A 385 17.37 -14.31 -12.33
N LEU A 386 16.68 -15.35 -11.88
CA LEU A 386 15.56 -15.94 -12.61
C LEU A 386 14.41 -14.96 -12.84
N TRP A 387 14.10 -14.12 -11.85
CA TRP A 387 13.06 -13.09 -11.95
C TRP A 387 13.58 -11.73 -12.42
N SER A 388 14.81 -11.66 -12.94
CA SER A 388 15.34 -10.42 -13.54
C SER A 388 14.59 -10.00 -14.81
N GLY A 389 14.00 -10.97 -15.52
CA GLY A 389 13.08 -10.77 -16.63
C GLY A 389 11.62 -10.81 -16.17
N GLU A 390 10.88 -11.82 -16.60
CA GLU A 390 9.48 -12.03 -16.22
C GLU A 390 9.38 -13.01 -15.04
N PRO A 391 8.87 -12.58 -13.87
CA PRO A 391 8.64 -13.47 -12.74
C PRO A 391 7.66 -14.58 -13.09
N THR A 392 8.06 -15.83 -12.86
CA THR A 392 7.22 -17.01 -13.09
C THR A 392 7.02 -17.81 -11.82
N ALA A 393 5.78 -18.21 -11.59
CA ALA A 393 5.38 -19.05 -10.46
C ALA A 393 4.15 -19.88 -10.86
N TYR A 394 4.09 -21.13 -10.38
CA TYR A 394 2.92 -21.98 -10.53
C TYR A 394 1.79 -21.45 -9.63
N MET A 395 0.69 -21.03 -10.25
CA MET A 395 -0.48 -20.42 -9.60
C MET A 395 -0.16 -19.18 -8.73
N GLY A 396 1.01 -18.57 -8.91
CA GLY A 396 1.48 -17.46 -8.06
C GLY A 396 1.89 -17.89 -6.64
N LEU A 397 2.06 -19.19 -6.37
CA LEU A 397 2.36 -19.72 -5.05
C LEU A 397 3.72 -20.42 -4.94
N ALA A 398 4.16 -21.13 -5.98
CA ALA A 398 5.38 -21.93 -5.91
C ALA A 398 6.27 -21.73 -7.14
N VAL A 399 7.58 -21.86 -6.97
CA VAL A 399 8.57 -21.69 -8.06
C VAL A 399 9.31 -23.00 -8.28
N ALA A 400 9.40 -23.44 -9.54
CA ALA A 400 10.14 -24.66 -9.88
C ALA A 400 11.61 -24.53 -9.46
N GLY A 401 12.14 -25.53 -8.76
CA GLY A 401 13.50 -25.51 -8.20
C GLY A 401 13.61 -24.87 -6.81
N PHE A 402 12.52 -24.32 -6.26
CA PHE A 402 12.46 -23.70 -4.93
C PHE A 402 11.46 -24.47 -4.06
N SER A 403 11.79 -25.73 -3.75
CA SER A 403 10.93 -26.59 -2.94
C SER A 403 10.63 -25.97 -1.58
N ASN A 404 9.38 -26.12 -1.11
CA ASN A 404 8.91 -25.62 0.18
C ASN A 404 9.06 -24.10 0.41
N TYR A 405 9.28 -23.33 -0.66
CA TYR A 405 9.21 -21.87 -0.65
C TYR A 405 7.85 -21.42 -1.23
N LEU A 406 7.15 -20.56 -0.48
CA LEU A 406 5.79 -20.10 -0.76
C LEU A 406 5.68 -18.58 -0.70
#